data_AF-A0A2P2KV71-F1
#
_entry.id   AF-A0A2P2KV71-F1
#
_cell.length_a   1.000
_cell.length_b   1.000
_cell.length_c   1.000
_cell.angle_alpha   90.00
_cell.angle_beta   90.00
_cell.angle_gamma   90.00
#
_symmetry.space_group_name_H-M   'P 1'
#
loop_
_entity.id
_entity.type
_entity.pdbx_description
1 polymer ?
#
loop_
_entity_poly.entity_id
_entity_poly.type
_entity_poly.pdbx_seq_one_letter_code
_entity_poly.pdbx_strand_id
1 'polypeptide(L)'
;MNMVTSEIKARLVEKYRRSNYAKMAKTKIQEISIIEGLETKTKSGSQASWWKQLSTLTKRSFVNMFRDVGYYWARIVIYIVVSICVGSIFFDIGHGYTSILARISCGGFITGFMTFMSIGGFPSFIEEMKVFYKEKHNGYYGVTVYILSNYLSSSPFLVAIALVTGTLCFHMVKFRQGFSYYAFFCLNIFGCISVIESLMMVVASLVPNFLMGLVVGAGMIGLMMMTSGFFRLLPDLPKPFWRYPVSYINYGAWGIQGGCKNDFLGLEFDPLFPGGDKIKGEFVVTNMFGISLAHSKWWDLAFVYFILVGYRVLFFIVQKLKERASPFVKDLYSKRTLQILEKRPSFRKMPSLGSVSSRRHHTPRPLSSQEGLNSPLTRSPADCSFLSS
;
A
#
# COMPACT_ATOMS: atom_id res chain seq x y z
N MET A 1 -50.75 -10.86 30.06
CA MET A 1 -50.77 -9.75 29.10
C MET A 1 -49.40 -9.69 28.46
N ASN A 2 -49.20 -10.41 27.35
CA ASN A 2 -47.88 -10.55 26.71
C ASN A 2 -47.63 -9.30 25.86
N MET A 3 -47.11 -8.23 26.48
CA MET A 3 -46.65 -7.06 25.73
C MET A 3 -45.53 -7.46 24.79
N VAL A 4 -45.60 -6.99 23.55
CA VAL A 4 -44.56 -7.22 22.56
C VAL A 4 -43.29 -6.47 22.98
N THR A 5 -42.11 -7.05 22.79
CA THR A 5 -40.82 -6.49 23.22
C THR A 5 -40.57 -5.04 22.73
N SER A 6 -41.14 -4.67 21.58
CA SER A 6 -41.09 -3.31 21.04
C SER A 6 -41.85 -2.30 21.89
N GLU A 7 -43.00 -2.70 22.42
CA GLU A 7 -43.89 -1.89 23.24
C GLU A 7 -43.30 -1.66 24.64
N ILE A 8 -42.67 -2.70 25.20
CA ILE A 8 -41.92 -2.61 26.47
C ILE A 8 -40.76 -1.60 26.33
N LYS A 9 -39.98 -1.67 25.23
CA LYS A 9 -38.89 -0.72 24.96
C LYS A 9 -39.41 0.71 24.84
N ALA A 10 -40.51 0.94 24.10
CA ALA A 10 -41.09 2.27 23.94
C ALA A 10 -41.54 2.85 25.30
N ARG A 11 -42.21 2.04 26.12
CA ARG A 11 -42.70 2.44 27.44
C ARG A 11 -41.57 2.76 28.42
N LEU A 12 -40.47 2.01 28.37
CA LEU A 12 -39.26 2.27 29.17
C LEU A 12 -38.58 3.58 28.75
N VAL A 13 -38.42 3.83 27.45
CA VAL A 13 -37.85 5.08 26.92
C VAL A 13 -38.71 6.28 27.33
N GLU A 14 -40.03 6.15 27.27
CA GLU A 14 -40.95 7.22 27.66
C GLU A 14 -40.95 7.47 29.17
N LYS A 15 -40.93 6.40 29.99
CA LYS A 15 -40.74 6.53 31.45
C LYS A 15 -39.42 7.23 31.78
N TYR A 16 -38.32 6.87 31.11
CA TYR A 16 -37.04 7.55 31.33
C TYR A 16 -37.13 9.03 30.95
N ARG A 17 -37.67 9.37 29.77
CA ARG A 17 -37.84 10.77 29.33
C ARG A 17 -38.66 11.63 30.29
N ARG A 18 -39.66 11.04 30.96
CA ARG A 18 -40.52 11.72 31.94
C ARG A 18 -39.96 11.67 33.37
N SER A 19 -38.92 10.88 33.63
CA SER A 19 -38.33 10.72 34.95
C SER A 19 -37.50 11.94 35.39
N ASN A 20 -37.34 12.08 36.70
CA ASN A 20 -36.44 13.09 37.28
C ASN A 20 -34.98 12.87 36.86
N TYR A 21 -34.55 11.63 36.59
CA TYR A 21 -33.20 11.34 36.10
C TYR A 21 -32.90 12.00 34.74
N ALA A 22 -33.86 11.98 33.81
CA ALA A 22 -33.68 12.64 32.51
C ALA A 22 -33.68 14.17 32.63
N LYS A 23 -34.47 14.73 33.55
CA LYS A 23 -34.41 16.16 33.88
C LYS A 23 -33.05 16.53 34.48
N MET A 24 -32.59 15.82 35.50
CA MET A 24 -31.27 16.03 36.13
C MET A 24 -30.13 15.93 35.13
N ALA A 25 -30.14 14.93 34.23
CA ALA A 25 -29.12 14.79 33.20
C ALA A 25 -29.12 15.97 32.23
N LYS A 26 -30.29 16.45 31.80
CA LYS A 26 -30.41 17.64 30.93
C LYS A 26 -29.93 18.91 31.62
N THR A 27 -30.32 19.12 32.88
CA THR A 27 -29.87 20.26 33.67
C THR A 27 -28.36 20.24 33.84
N LYS A 28 -27.77 19.08 34.15
CA LYS A 28 -26.32 18.92 34.26
C LYS A 28 -25.59 19.17 32.94
N ILE A 29 -26.15 18.75 31.80
CA ILE A 29 -25.62 19.08 30.47
C ILE A 29 -25.67 20.58 30.21
N GLN A 30 -26.76 21.25 30.58
CA GLN A 30 -26.90 22.69 30.44
C GLN A 30 -25.92 23.45 31.34
N GLU A 31 -25.78 23.04 32.60
CA GLU A 31 -24.77 23.57 33.53
C GLU A 31 -23.36 23.43 32.95
N ILE A 32 -22.99 22.23 32.45
CA ILE A 32 -21.69 21.99 31.82
C ILE A 32 -21.50 22.84 30.56
N SER A 33 -22.57 23.11 29.79
CA SER A 33 -22.49 23.96 28.59
C SER A 33 -22.35 25.45 28.89
N ILE A 34 -22.82 25.91 30.06
CA ILE A 34 -22.72 27.30 30.52
C ILE A 34 -21.35 27.57 31.17
N ILE A 35 -20.66 26.52 31.64
CA ILE A 35 -19.25 26.61 32.07
C ILE A 35 -18.37 26.77 30.81
N GLU A 36 -18.45 27.93 30.16
CA GLU A 36 -17.39 28.45 29.29
C GLU A 36 -16.21 28.82 30.17
N GLY A 37 -15.10 28.08 30.12
CA GLY A 37 -13.88 28.54 30.82
C GLY A 37 -12.97 27.49 31.44
N LEU A 38 -13.03 26.24 31.03
CA LEU A 38 -11.77 25.58 30.74
C LEU A 38 -11.89 25.23 29.27
N GLU A 39 -11.26 26.02 28.40
CA GLU A 39 -10.66 25.41 27.23
C GLU A 39 -9.88 24.22 27.81
N THR A 40 -10.48 23.03 27.79
CA THR A 40 -9.70 21.84 27.62
C THR A 40 -9.04 22.16 26.30
N LYS A 41 -7.84 22.77 26.37
CA LYS A 41 -6.85 22.76 25.32
C LYS A 41 -6.88 21.32 24.95
N THR A 42 -7.65 21.01 23.90
CA THR A 42 -7.83 19.65 23.46
C THR A 42 -6.39 19.33 23.19
N LYS A 43 -5.79 18.44 23.98
CA LYS A 43 -4.37 18.06 23.83
C LYS A 43 -4.33 17.27 22.53
N SER A 44 -4.56 17.99 21.44
CA SER A 44 -4.83 17.53 20.09
C SER A 44 -3.46 17.59 19.44
N GLY A 45 -2.63 16.64 19.85
CA GLY A 45 -1.24 16.61 19.44
C GLY A 45 -0.36 15.94 20.47
N SER A 46 0.52 15.09 19.96
CA SER A 46 1.64 14.54 20.71
C SER A 46 2.52 15.66 21.28
N GLN A 47 2.80 15.56 22.57
CA GLN A 47 3.63 16.52 23.32
C GLN A 47 5.13 16.40 22.97
N ALA A 48 5.52 15.41 22.16
CA ALA A 48 6.90 15.17 21.77
C ALA A 48 7.28 15.99 20.53
N SER A 49 8.53 16.49 20.49
CA SER A 49 9.10 17.13 19.30
C SER A 49 9.05 16.19 18.09
N TRP A 50 8.85 16.75 16.90
CA TRP A 50 8.76 16.04 15.62
C TRP A 50 9.94 15.09 15.37
N TRP A 51 11.17 15.54 15.68
CA TRP A 51 12.37 14.72 15.55
C TRP A 51 12.39 13.52 16.51
N LYS A 52 11.89 13.72 17.73
CA LYS A 52 11.77 12.66 18.75
C LYS A 52 10.74 11.62 18.32
N GLN A 53 9.61 12.06 17.74
CA GLN A 53 8.61 11.17 17.15
C GLN A 53 9.23 10.35 16.01
N LEU A 54 9.93 11.02 15.08
CA LEU A 54 10.55 10.38 13.92
C LEU A 54 11.60 9.33 14.34
N SER A 55 12.55 9.71 15.20
CA SER A 55 13.61 8.81 15.65
C SER A 55 13.06 7.61 16.42
N THR A 56 12.10 7.84 17.33
CA THR A 56 11.48 6.77 18.11
C THR A 56 10.70 5.79 17.21
N LEU A 57 9.92 6.33 16.26
CA LEU A 57 9.14 5.52 15.33
C LEU A 57 10.04 4.74 14.37
N THR A 58 11.12 5.37 13.87
CA THR A 58 12.11 4.72 13.00
C THR A 58 12.82 3.60 13.75
N LYS A 59 13.28 3.84 14.99
CA LYS A 59 13.92 2.80 15.82
C LYS A 59 12.97 1.63 16.06
N ARG A 60 11.70 1.91 16.38
CA ARG A 60 10.69 0.87 16.58
C ARG A 60 10.43 0.08 15.31
N SER A 61 10.21 0.76 14.19
CA SER A 61 9.96 0.15 12.88
C SER A 61 11.16 -0.70 12.47
N PHE A 62 12.39 -0.18 12.60
CA PHE A 62 13.61 -0.94 12.31
C PHE A 62 13.72 -2.23 13.14
N VAL A 63 13.45 -2.17 14.46
CA VAL A 63 13.47 -3.37 15.31
C VAL A 63 12.36 -4.34 14.92
N ASN A 64 11.17 -3.85 14.59
CA ASN A 64 10.06 -4.69 14.12
C ASN A 64 10.45 -5.43 12.84
N MET A 65 11.01 -4.70 11.89
CA MET A 65 11.45 -5.22 10.59
C MET A 65 12.59 -6.22 10.72
N PHE A 66 13.58 -5.94 11.58
CA PHE A 66 14.70 -6.86 11.81
C PHE A 66 14.26 -8.19 12.44
N ARG A 67 13.24 -8.15 13.32
CA ARG A 67 12.71 -9.32 14.02
C ARG A 67 11.70 -10.11 13.19
N ASP A 68 11.11 -9.49 12.16
CA ASP A 68 10.23 -10.18 11.22
C ASP A 68 11.06 -10.98 10.21
N VAL A 69 11.37 -12.21 10.59
CA VAL A 69 12.18 -13.16 9.80
C VAL A 69 11.51 -13.50 8.47
N GLY A 70 10.18 -13.64 8.46
CA GLY A 70 9.43 -14.00 7.25
C GLY A 70 9.45 -12.88 6.21
N TYR A 71 9.44 -11.63 6.66
CA TYR A 71 9.36 -10.48 5.78
C TYR A 71 10.70 -10.07 5.14
N TYR A 72 11.77 -9.96 5.93
CA TYR A 72 13.06 -9.47 5.44
C TYR A 72 14.09 -10.58 5.20
N TRP A 73 14.27 -11.48 6.15
CA TRP A 73 15.32 -12.50 6.04
C TRP A 73 15.00 -13.54 4.97
N ALA A 74 13.77 -14.06 4.95
CA ALA A 74 13.34 -14.98 3.89
C ALA A 74 13.39 -14.32 2.51
N ARG A 75 13.03 -13.03 2.43
CA ARG A 75 13.11 -12.25 1.20
C ARG A 75 14.56 -12.10 0.72
N ILE A 76 15.50 -11.74 1.60
CA ILE A 76 16.93 -11.67 1.25
C ILE A 76 17.44 -13.02 0.72
N VAL A 77 17.10 -14.13 1.38
CA VAL A 77 17.52 -15.48 0.93
C VAL A 77 16.97 -15.80 -0.46
N ILE A 78 15.68 -15.58 -0.71
CA ILE A 78 15.09 -15.86 -2.03
C ILE A 78 15.72 -14.97 -3.11
N TYR A 79 15.99 -13.70 -2.80
CA TYR A 79 16.63 -12.79 -3.74
C TYR A 79 18.06 -13.24 -4.07
N ILE A 80 18.82 -13.74 -3.09
CA ILE A 80 20.14 -14.33 -3.30
C ILE A 80 20.04 -15.54 -4.24
N VAL A 81 19.16 -16.49 -3.92
CA VAL A 81 18.98 -17.72 -4.71
C VAL A 81 18.65 -17.37 -6.15
N VAL A 82 17.70 -16.47 -6.37
CA VAL A 82 17.32 -16.07 -7.73
C VAL A 82 18.44 -15.30 -8.44
N SER A 83 19.19 -14.45 -7.73
CA SER A 83 20.34 -13.75 -8.31
C SER A 83 21.42 -14.73 -8.78
N ILE A 84 21.66 -15.80 -8.01
CA ILE A 84 22.58 -16.87 -8.39
C ILE A 84 22.05 -17.64 -9.61
N CYS A 85 20.76 -18.01 -9.63
CA CYS A 85 20.15 -18.70 -10.76
C CYS A 85 20.21 -17.87 -12.04
N VAL A 86 19.91 -16.57 -11.98
CA VAL A 86 20.00 -15.67 -13.13
C VAL A 86 21.46 -15.50 -13.55
N GLY A 87 22.36 -15.26 -12.59
CA GLY A 87 23.79 -15.12 -12.85
C GLY A 87 24.41 -16.38 -13.46
N SER A 88 23.93 -17.58 -13.12
CA SER A 88 24.43 -18.83 -13.70
C SER A 88 23.90 -19.10 -15.11
N ILE A 89 22.63 -18.78 -15.38
CA ILE A 89 22.05 -18.89 -16.73
C ILE A 89 22.73 -17.93 -17.70
N PHE A 90 23.03 -16.72 -17.24
CA PHE A 90 23.66 -15.66 -18.03
C PHE A 90 25.16 -15.52 -17.74
N PHE A 91 25.83 -16.61 -17.36
CA PHE A 91 27.24 -16.58 -17.01
C PHE A 91 28.11 -16.25 -18.23
N ASP A 92 28.97 -15.25 -18.09
CA ASP A 92 29.96 -14.83 -19.10
C ASP A 92 29.41 -14.70 -20.54
N ILE A 93 28.46 -13.78 -20.73
CA ILE A 93 27.74 -13.61 -22.01
C ILE A 93 28.66 -13.21 -23.18
N GLY A 94 29.83 -12.63 -22.91
CA GLY A 94 30.75 -12.15 -23.95
C GLY A 94 30.26 -10.91 -24.72
N HIS A 95 30.77 -10.72 -25.95
CA HIS A 95 30.57 -9.53 -26.80
C HIS A 95 30.06 -9.84 -28.21
N GLY A 96 29.53 -11.03 -28.46
CA GLY A 96 28.94 -11.40 -29.75
C GLY A 96 27.63 -10.64 -30.05
N TYR A 97 27.14 -10.73 -31.29
CA TYR A 97 25.85 -10.13 -31.67
C TYR A 97 24.68 -10.64 -30.81
N THR A 98 24.64 -11.95 -30.53
CA THR A 98 23.62 -12.57 -29.66
C THR A 98 23.75 -12.12 -28.19
N SER A 99 24.95 -11.72 -27.77
CA SER A 99 25.23 -11.22 -26.42
C SER A 99 24.51 -9.91 -26.12
N ILE A 100 24.21 -9.08 -27.14
CA ILE A 100 23.47 -7.83 -26.99
C ILE A 100 22.08 -8.10 -26.39
N LEU A 101 21.32 -9.01 -27.01
CA LEU A 101 19.98 -9.36 -26.55
C LEU A 101 20.01 -10.06 -25.20
N ALA A 102 20.99 -10.94 -24.98
CA ALA A 102 21.14 -11.68 -23.72
C ALA A 102 21.43 -10.73 -22.53
N ARG A 103 22.27 -9.71 -22.72
CA ARG A 103 22.57 -8.68 -21.68
C ARG A 103 21.31 -7.92 -21.26
N ILE A 104 20.49 -7.48 -22.22
CA ILE A 104 19.23 -6.78 -21.92
C ILE A 104 18.20 -7.71 -21.32
N SER A 105 18.11 -8.94 -21.82
CA SER A 105 17.24 -9.97 -21.26
C SER A 105 17.56 -10.21 -19.78
N CYS A 106 18.84 -10.33 -19.44
CA CYS A 106 19.28 -10.45 -18.05
C CYS A 106 18.92 -9.21 -17.21
N GLY A 107 19.24 -8.00 -17.70
CA GLY A 107 18.97 -6.75 -16.97
C GLY A 107 17.49 -6.46 -16.75
N GLY A 108 16.66 -6.74 -17.76
CA GLY A 108 15.20 -6.61 -17.68
C GLY A 108 14.59 -7.68 -16.78
N PHE A 109 15.03 -8.94 -16.89
CA PHE A 109 14.56 -10.03 -16.04
C PHE A 109 14.90 -9.80 -14.57
N ILE A 110 16.15 -9.45 -14.24
CA ILE A 110 16.56 -9.20 -12.85
C ILE A 110 15.76 -8.03 -12.26
N THR A 111 15.62 -6.91 -12.99
CA THR A 111 14.86 -5.75 -12.50
C THR A 111 13.37 -6.10 -12.33
N GLY A 112 12.77 -6.74 -13.33
CA GLY A 112 11.37 -7.17 -13.30
C GLY A 112 11.08 -8.14 -12.17
N PHE A 113 11.87 -9.21 -12.04
CA PHE A 113 11.68 -10.24 -11.03
C PHE A 113 11.86 -9.68 -9.61
N MET A 114 12.89 -8.86 -9.37
CA MET A 114 13.11 -8.24 -8.05
C MET A 114 11.95 -7.31 -7.66
N THR A 115 11.39 -6.58 -8.64
CA THR A 115 10.21 -5.75 -8.40
C THR A 115 8.94 -6.57 -8.15
N PHE A 116 8.74 -7.67 -8.87
CA PHE A 116 7.61 -8.58 -8.66
C PHE A 116 7.66 -9.25 -7.28
N MET A 117 8.83 -9.75 -6.89
CA MET A 117 9.05 -10.33 -5.56
C MET A 117 8.79 -9.34 -4.41
N SER A 118 8.80 -8.04 -4.69
CA SER A 118 8.51 -7.01 -3.69
C SER A 118 7.05 -7.02 -3.22
N ILE A 119 6.14 -7.65 -3.97
CA ILE A 119 4.76 -7.92 -3.55
C ILE A 119 4.70 -8.80 -2.30
N GLY A 120 5.68 -9.68 -2.11
CA GLY A 120 5.80 -10.49 -0.89
C GLY A 120 5.85 -9.64 0.38
N GLY A 121 6.19 -8.36 0.25
CA GLY A 121 6.16 -7.41 1.34
C GLY A 121 4.78 -6.79 1.67
N PHE A 122 3.73 -7.16 0.94
CA PHE A 122 2.41 -6.57 1.14
C PHE A 122 1.73 -6.91 2.49
N PRO A 123 1.79 -8.16 3.01
CA PRO A 123 1.12 -8.51 4.27
C PRO A 123 1.59 -7.65 5.45
N SER A 124 2.90 -7.49 5.63
CA SER A 124 3.46 -6.71 6.74
C SER A 124 3.08 -5.22 6.64
N PHE A 125 2.98 -4.65 5.42
CA PHE A 125 2.48 -3.28 5.25
C PHE A 125 1.03 -3.12 5.73
N ILE A 126 0.17 -4.11 5.49
CA ILE A 126 -1.22 -4.08 5.98
C ILE A 126 -1.26 -4.12 7.51
N GLU A 127 -0.40 -4.91 8.14
CA GLU A 127 -0.30 -4.97 9.60
C GLU A 127 0.20 -3.65 10.20
N GLU A 128 1.26 -3.07 9.65
CA GLU A 128 1.76 -1.76 10.05
C GLU A 128 0.70 -0.66 9.88
N MET A 129 -0.06 -0.69 8.78
CA MET A 129 -1.14 0.26 8.54
C MET A 129 -2.25 0.18 9.60
N LYS A 130 -2.59 -1.02 10.10
CA LYS A 130 -3.59 -1.17 11.18
C LYS A 130 -3.12 -0.49 12.46
N VAL A 131 -1.85 -0.67 12.82
CA VAL A 131 -1.23 -0.03 13.99
C VAL A 131 -1.18 1.48 13.80
N PHE A 132 -0.77 1.95 12.62
CA PHE A 132 -0.74 3.36 12.24
C PHE A 132 -2.09 4.05 12.45
N TYR A 133 -3.19 3.47 11.97
CA TYR A 133 -4.52 4.06 12.14
C TYR A 133 -4.92 4.19 13.61
N LYS A 134 -4.59 3.19 14.44
CA LYS A 134 -4.87 3.21 15.89
C LYS A 134 -4.08 4.31 16.60
N GLU A 135 -2.78 4.39 16.32
CA GLU A 135 -1.89 5.36 16.97
C GLU A 135 -2.20 6.80 16.54
N LYS A 136 -2.59 6.96 15.28
CA LYS A 136 -3.02 8.24 14.75
C LYS A 136 -4.35 8.70 15.34
N HIS A 137 -5.31 7.81 15.53
CA HIS A 137 -6.58 8.15 16.21
C HIS A 137 -6.33 8.62 17.65
N ASN A 138 -5.27 8.12 18.29
CA ASN A 138 -4.85 8.53 19.62
C ASN A 138 -3.93 9.79 19.61
N GLY A 139 -3.61 10.34 18.43
CA GLY A 139 -2.86 11.59 18.30
C GLY A 139 -1.34 11.48 18.53
N TYR A 140 -0.75 10.28 18.45
CA TYR A 140 0.68 10.07 18.77
C TYR A 140 1.66 10.66 17.74
N TYR A 141 1.35 10.62 16.45
CA TYR A 141 2.18 11.17 15.37
C TYR A 141 1.40 11.41 14.07
N GLY A 142 1.98 12.23 13.17
CA GLY A 142 1.40 12.58 11.88
C GLY A 142 1.74 11.61 10.74
N VAL A 143 1.04 11.75 9.59
CA VAL A 143 1.28 10.92 8.40
C VAL A 143 2.70 11.09 7.85
N THR A 144 3.22 12.33 7.86
CA THR A 144 4.57 12.61 7.35
C THR A 144 5.65 11.88 8.14
N VAL A 145 5.51 11.85 9.48
CA VAL A 145 6.44 11.13 10.36
C VAL A 145 6.41 9.64 10.07
N TYR A 146 5.22 9.08 9.85
CA TYR A 146 5.05 7.68 9.46
C TYR A 146 5.78 7.34 8.15
N ILE A 147 5.49 8.08 7.07
CA ILE A 147 6.07 7.83 5.75
C ILE A 147 7.60 7.88 5.80
N LEU A 148 8.13 8.91 6.45
CA LEU A 148 9.58 9.10 6.56
C LEU A 148 10.22 8.03 7.44
N SER A 149 9.60 7.68 8.57
CA SER A 149 10.10 6.62 9.45
C SER A 149 10.14 5.27 8.77
N ASN A 150 9.10 4.92 7.99
CA ASN A 150 9.00 3.67 7.25
C ASN A 150 10.04 3.61 6.12
N TYR A 151 10.27 4.72 5.40
CA TYR A 151 11.32 4.77 4.38
C TYR A 151 12.72 4.62 4.98
N LEU A 152 13.00 5.33 6.08
CA LEU A 152 14.30 5.26 6.75
C LEU A 152 14.55 3.89 7.39
N SER A 153 13.53 3.24 7.93
CA SER A 153 13.65 1.91 8.52
C SER A 153 13.77 0.80 7.47
N SER A 154 13.11 0.92 6.31
CA SER A 154 13.20 -0.07 5.23
C SER A 154 14.49 0.05 4.42
N SER A 155 14.99 1.27 4.21
CA SER A 155 16.12 1.56 3.32
C SER A 155 17.35 0.66 3.54
N PRO A 156 17.83 0.36 4.76
CA PRO A 156 19.01 -0.49 4.95
C PRO A 156 18.83 -1.90 4.39
N PHE A 157 17.63 -2.47 4.53
CA PHE A 157 17.33 -3.81 4.03
C PHE A 157 17.24 -3.83 2.51
N LEU A 158 16.60 -2.82 1.91
CA LEU A 158 16.51 -2.68 0.45
C LEU A 158 17.89 -2.45 -0.17
N VAL A 159 18.74 -1.66 0.50
CA VAL A 159 20.13 -1.46 0.07
C VAL A 159 20.91 -2.77 0.13
N ALA A 160 20.78 -3.54 1.22
CA ALA A 160 21.42 -4.85 1.33
C ALA A 160 20.98 -5.80 0.19
N ILE A 161 19.67 -5.87 -0.07
CA ILE A 161 19.12 -6.65 -1.19
C ILE A 161 19.70 -6.20 -2.53
N ALA A 162 19.68 -4.89 -2.81
CA ALA A 162 20.15 -4.35 -4.09
C ALA A 162 21.66 -4.52 -4.27
N LEU A 163 22.45 -4.42 -3.21
CA LEU A 163 23.89 -4.65 -3.24
C LEU A 163 24.20 -6.13 -3.47
N VAL A 164 23.54 -7.05 -2.75
CA VAL A 164 23.81 -8.48 -2.89
C VAL A 164 23.40 -8.99 -4.27
N THR A 165 22.17 -8.69 -4.70
CA THR A 165 21.69 -9.03 -6.05
C THR A 165 22.54 -8.35 -7.12
N GLY A 166 22.82 -7.05 -6.95
CA GLY A 166 23.61 -6.27 -7.88
C GLY A 166 25.01 -6.84 -8.04
N THR A 167 25.69 -7.16 -6.93
CA THR A 167 27.05 -7.73 -6.93
C THR A 167 27.09 -9.08 -7.63
N LEU A 168 26.19 -10.00 -7.27
CA LEU A 168 26.14 -11.35 -7.84
C LEU A 168 25.92 -11.29 -9.34
N CYS A 169 24.85 -10.62 -9.79
CA CYS A 169 24.55 -10.55 -11.22
C CYS A 169 25.62 -9.78 -11.99
N PHE A 170 26.13 -8.66 -11.46
CA PHE A 170 27.11 -7.84 -12.16
C PHE A 170 28.42 -8.58 -12.43
N HIS A 171 28.91 -9.35 -11.45
CA HIS A 171 30.16 -10.10 -11.61
C HIS A 171 29.98 -11.40 -12.40
N MET A 172 28.90 -12.16 -12.16
CA MET A 172 28.67 -13.43 -12.87
C MET A 172 28.40 -13.23 -14.37
N VAL A 173 27.62 -12.19 -14.71
CA VAL A 173 27.28 -11.86 -16.10
C VAL A 173 28.43 -11.18 -16.84
N LYS A 174 29.41 -10.64 -16.10
CA LYS A 174 30.45 -9.74 -16.62
C LYS A 174 29.86 -8.59 -17.43
N PHE A 175 28.99 -7.83 -16.76
CA PHE A 175 28.60 -6.50 -17.25
C PHE A 175 29.83 -5.58 -17.34
N ARG A 176 29.68 -4.43 -17.99
CA ARG A 176 30.78 -3.50 -18.19
C ARG A 176 31.50 -3.17 -16.88
N GLN A 177 32.79 -3.46 -16.81
CA GLN A 177 33.60 -3.22 -15.61
C GLN A 177 33.77 -1.73 -15.31
N GLY A 178 33.74 -1.39 -14.02
CA GLY A 178 33.98 -0.05 -13.50
C GLY A 178 33.02 0.31 -12.37
N PHE A 179 33.54 0.96 -11.34
CA PHE A 179 32.78 1.28 -10.13
C PHE A 179 31.53 2.13 -10.42
N SER A 180 31.61 3.07 -11.37
CA SER A 180 30.45 3.89 -11.77
C SER A 180 29.32 3.05 -12.36
N TYR A 181 29.63 2.03 -13.17
CA TYR A 181 28.63 1.17 -13.82
C TYR A 181 28.00 0.22 -12.82
N TYR A 182 28.80 -0.31 -11.89
CA TYR A 182 28.34 -1.12 -10.76
C TYR A 182 27.42 -0.31 -9.83
N ALA A 183 27.86 0.87 -9.38
CA ALA A 183 27.08 1.71 -8.50
C ALA A 183 25.75 2.12 -9.14
N PHE A 184 25.75 2.47 -10.44
CA PHE A 184 24.53 2.75 -11.18
C PHE A 184 23.57 1.55 -11.19
N PHE A 185 24.08 0.35 -11.45
CA PHE A 185 23.26 -0.87 -11.48
C PHE A 185 22.60 -1.15 -10.12
N CYS A 186 23.35 -1.08 -9.03
CA CYS A 186 22.81 -1.23 -7.68
C CYS A 186 21.79 -0.15 -7.31
N LEU A 187 22.09 1.13 -7.64
CA LEU A 187 21.17 2.24 -7.39
C LEU A 187 19.88 2.12 -8.21
N ASN A 188 19.97 1.59 -9.43
CA ASN A 188 18.80 1.35 -10.28
C ASN A 188 17.91 0.25 -9.69
N ILE A 189 18.49 -0.89 -9.28
CA ILE A 189 17.74 -1.96 -8.61
C ILE A 189 17.09 -1.46 -7.31
N PHE A 190 17.85 -0.74 -6.48
CA PHE A 190 17.32 -0.14 -5.25
C PHE A 190 16.15 0.83 -5.52
N GLY A 191 16.30 1.71 -6.52
CA GLY A 191 15.26 2.65 -6.92
C GLY A 191 13.99 1.94 -7.38
N CYS A 192 14.11 0.94 -8.26
CA CYS A 192 12.99 0.14 -8.76
C CYS A 192 12.24 -0.59 -7.64
N ILE A 193 12.95 -1.26 -6.72
CA ILE A 193 12.34 -1.95 -5.57
C ILE A 193 11.63 -0.93 -4.65
N SER A 194 12.28 0.20 -4.37
CA SER A 194 11.74 1.26 -3.50
C SER A 194 10.46 1.88 -4.08
N VAL A 195 10.40 2.06 -5.40
CA VAL A 195 9.20 2.55 -6.11
C VAL A 195 8.04 1.58 -5.89
N ILE A 196 8.28 0.28 -6.06
CA ILE A 196 7.23 -0.72 -5.86
C ILE A 196 6.76 -0.81 -4.42
N GLU A 197 7.66 -0.76 -3.43
CA GLU A 197 7.21 -0.71 -2.03
C GLU A 197 6.32 0.50 -1.77
N SER A 198 6.66 1.65 -2.35
CA SER A 198 5.88 2.88 -2.25
C SER A 198 4.51 2.76 -2.92
N LEU A 199 4.46 2.16 -4.11
CA LEU A 199 3.21 1.82 -4.78
C LEU A 199 2.37 0.87 -3.91
N MET A 200 2.97 -0.17 -3.35
CA MET A 200 2.26 -1.15 -2.53
C MET A 200 1.67 -0.55 -1.25
N MET A 201 2.29 0.46 -0.65
CA MET A 201 1.69 1.22 0.45
C MET A 201 0.45 2.01 0.00
N VAL A 202 0.47 2.60 -1.20
CA VAL A 202 -0.73 3.25 -1.78
C VAL A 202 -1.85 2.22 -1.91
N VAL A 203 -1.57 1.04 -2.47
CA VAL A 203 -2.54 -0.05 -2.57
C VAL A 203 -3.08 -0.44 -1.20
N ALA A 204 -2.19 -0.67 -0.22
CA ALA A 204 -2.55 -1.07 1.13
C ALA A 204 -3.54 -0.10 1.80
N SER A 205 -3.45 1.19 1.47
CA SER A 205 -4.35 2.21 2.02
C SER A 205 -5.76 2.23 1.41
N LEU A 206 -5.88 1.77 0.17
CA LEU A 206 -7.11 1.81 -0.64
C LEU A 206 -7.91 0.52 -0.54
N VAL A 207 -7.24 -0.62 -0.36
CA VAL A 207 -7.92 -1.92 -0.35
C VAL A 207 -8.54 -2.23 1.02
N PRO A 208 -9.75 -2.80 1.07
CA PRO A 208 -10.40 -3.20 2.32
C PRO A 208 -9.90 -4.55 2.83
N ASN A 209 -9.42 -5.41 1.93
CA ASN A 209 -9.03 -6.79 2.21
C ASN A 209 -7.64 -7.10 1.64
N PHE A 210 -6.90 -7.95 2.33
CA PHE A 210 -5.54 -8.36 1.97
C PHE A 210 -5.46 -9.02 0.58
N LEU A 211 -6.31 -10.00 0.29
CA LEU A 211 -6.30 -10.73 -1.00
C LEU A 211 -6.53 -9.78 -2.19
N MET A 212 -7.44 -8.81 -2.03
CA MET A 212 -7.71 -7.81 -3.07
C MET A 212 -6.47 -6.94 -3.32
N GLY A 213 -5.74 -6.59 -2.26
CA GLY A 213 -4.47 -5.87 -2.37
C GLY A 213 -3.39 -6.63 -3.11
N LEU A 214 -3.26 -7.94 -2.87
CA LEU A 214 -2.33 -8.78 -3.62
C LEU A 214 -2.67 -8.82 -5.11
N VAL A 215 -3.94 -9.06 -5.46
CA VAL A 215 -4.39 -9.13 -6.86
C VAL A 215 -4.17 -7.79 -7.57
N VAL A 216 -4.54 -6.68 -6.94
CA VAL A 216 -4.36 -5.33 -7.51
C VAL A 216 -2.88 -4.98 -7.64
N GLY A 217 -2.06 -5.28 -6.62
CA GLY A 217 -0.62 -5.05 -6.64
C GLY A 217 0.08 -5.81 -7.75
N ALA A 218 -0.17 -7.12 -7.83
CA ALA A 218 0.37 -7.99 -8.88
C ALA A 218 -0.07 -7.55 -10.28
N GLY A 219 -1.36 -7.20 -10.44
CA GLY A 219 -1.89 -6.68 -11.69
C GLY A 219 -1.21 -5.39 -12.14
N MET A 220 -1.02 -4.42 -11.23
CA MET A 220 -0.32 -3.18 -11.56
C MET A 220 1.15 -3.40 -11.91
N ILE A 221 1.86 -4.26 -11.18
CA ILE A 221 3.25 -4.57 -11.48
C ILE A 221 3.36 -5.28 -12.84
N GLY A 222 2.46 -6.22 -13.14
CA GLY A 222 2.40 -6.86 -14.46
C GLY A 222 2.18 -5.85 -15.59
N LEU A 223 1.26 -4.90 -15.42
CA LEU A 223 1.02 -3.82 -16.39
C LEU A 223 2.24 -2.89 -16.56
N MET A 224 2.91 -2.54 -15.46
CA MET A 224 4.15 -1.75 -15.50
C MET A 224 5.28 -2.55 -16.17
N MET A 225 5.41 -3.84 -15.90
CA MET A 225 6.43 -4.67 -16.54
C MET A 225 6.20 -4.79 -18.05
N MET A 226 4.95 -4.95 -18.49
CA MET A 226 4.58 -4.99 -19.92
C MET A 226 4.94 -3.69 -20.67
N THR A 227 4.80 -2.54 -20.00
CA THR A 227 5.01 -1.20 -20.59
C THR A 227 6.41 -0.63 -20.35
N SER A 228 7.31 -1.41 -19.77
CA SER A 228 8.66 -1.00 -19.37
C SER A 228 9.66 -0.89 -20.53
N GLY A 229 9.25 -1.22 -21.76
CA GLY A 229 10.19 -1.27 -22.90
C GLY A 229 10.92 -2.61 -23.07
N PHE A 230 10.69 -3.56 -22.16
CA PHE A 230 11.29 -4.89 -22.23
C PHE A 230 10.63 -5.77 -23.30
N PHE A 231 9.30 -5.94 -23.23
CA PHE A 231 8.55 -6.82 -24.14
C PHE A 231 8.28 -6.21 -25.51
N ARG A 232 8.14 -4.88 -25.54
CA ARG A 232 7.95 -4.09 -26.76
C ARG A 232 8.64 -2.76 -26.57
N LEU A 233 9.36 -2.30 -27.58
CA LEU A 233 10.10 -1.05 -27.53
C LEU A 233 9.15 0.13 -27.32
N LEU A 234 9.63 1.16 -26.59
CA LEU A 234 8.83 2.34 -26.27
C LEU A 234 8.25 3.07 -27.49
N PRO A 235 9.00 3.28 -28.60
CA PRO A 235 8.47 3.95 -29.78
C PRO A 235 7.29 3.21 -30.43
N ASP A 236 7.26 1.89 -30.32
CA ASP A 236 6.27 1.03 -30.98
C ASP A 236 4.99 0.83 -30.16
N LEU A 237 4.93 1.40 -28.95
CA LEU A 237 3.73 1.34 -28.11
C LEU A 237 2.59 2.18 -28.72
N PRO A 238 1.33 1.69 -28.66
CA PRO A 238 0.18 2.47 -29.11
C PRO A 238 0.08 3.83 -28.40
N LYS A 239 -0.10 4.89 -29.19
CA LYS A 239 0.05 6.29 -28.76
C LYS A 239 -0.88 6.76 -27.62
N PRO A 240 -2.20 6.51 -27.65
CA PRO A 240 -3.13 7.29 -26.81
C PRO A 240 -3.17 6.91 -25.33
N PHE A 241 -2.65 5.74 -24.94
CA PHE A 241 -2.70 5.27 -23.55
C PHE A 241 -1.38 4.63 -23.10
N TRP A 242 -0.85 3.71 -23.90
CA TRP A 242 0.33 2.93 -23.53
C TRP A 242 1.62 3.73 -23.64
N ARG A 243 1.77 4.51 -24.72
CA ARG A 243 2.92 5.41 -24.91
C ARG A 243 2.75 6.73 -24.15
N TYR A 244 1.54 7.25 -24.06
CA TYR A 244 1.23 8.44 -23.24
C TYR A 244 -0.06 8.15 -22.46
N PRO A 245 -0.07 8.17 -21.11
CA PRO A 245 1.00 8.53 -20.17
C PRO A 245 1.74 7.33 -19.54
N VAL A 246 1.29 6.09 -19.77
CA VAL A 246 1.70 4.94 -18.95
C VAL A 246 3.21 4.68 -18.99
N SER A 247 3.84 4.63 -20.16
CA SER A 247 5.29 4.40 -20.26
C SER A 247 6.13 5.53 -19.63
N TYR A 248 5.66 6.77 -19.61
CA TYR A 248 6.38 7.90 -19.01
C TYR A 248 6.30 7.91 -17.49
N ILE A 249 5.20 7.43 -16.91
CA ILE A 249 5.02 7.32 -15.45
C ILE A 249 5.65 6.01 -14.93
N ASN A 250 5.97 5.08 -15.81
CA ASN A 250 6.50 3.77 -15.46
C ASN A 250 7.99 3.83 -15.10
N TYR A 251 8.31 3.53 -13.84
CA TYR A 251 9.69 3.45 -13.36
C TYR A 251 10.52 2.41 -14.12
N GLY A 252 9.91 1.31 -14.57
CA GLY A 252 10.59 0.24 -15.32
C GLY A 252 11.09 0.73 -16.67
N ALA A 253 10.35 1.63 -17.33
CA ALA A 253 10.76 2.22 -18.59
C ALA A 253 12.04 3.05 -18.46
N TRP A 254 12.14 3.86 -17.40
CA TRP A 254 13.33 4.64 -17.10
C TRP A 254 14.48 3.79 -16.58
N GLY A 255 14.18 2.79 -15.74
CA GLY A 255 15.18 1.86 -15.20
C GLY A 255 15.85 1.01 -16.30
N ILE A 256 15.08 0.52 -17.29
CA ILE A 256 15.63 -0.23 -18.42
C ILE A 256 16.41 0.69 -19.36
N GLN A 257 15.90 1.88 -19.68
CA GLN A 257 16.64 2.85 -20.50
C GLN A 257 18.00 3.23 -19.89
N GLY A 258 18.00 3.56 -18.60
CA GLY A 258 19.22 3.85 -17.85
C GLY A 258 20.16 2.64 -17.81
N GLY A 259 19.63 1.44 -17.59
CA GLY A 259 20.39 0.18 -17.61
C GLY A 259 21.06 -0.08 -18.96
N CYS A 260 20.32 0.08 -20.06
CA CYS A 260 20.87 -0.04 -21.42
C CYS A 260 22.00 0.97 -21.66
N LYS A 261 21.78 2.25 -21.35
CA LYS A 261 22.84 3.27 -21.48
C LYS A 261 24.06 2.95 -20.61
N ASN A 262 23.85 2.35 -19.44
CA ASN A 262 24.93 2.00 -18.53
C ASN A 262 25.80 0.85 -19.05
N ASP A 263 25.19 -0.21 -19.60
CA ASP A 263 25.95 -1.38 -20.09
C ASP A 263 26.52 -1.15 -21.49
N PHE A 264 25.76 -0.58 -22.44
CA PHE A 264 26.13 -0.55 -23.85
C PHE A 264 27.01 0.63 -24.28
N LEU A 265 26.83 1.84 -23.74
CA LEU A 265 27.53 3.03 -24.26
C LEU A 265 29.04 2.87 -24.14
N GLY A 266 29.81 2.93 -25.23
CA GLY A 266 31.26 2.74 -25.20
C GLY A 266 31.73 1.28 -25.12
N LEU A 267 30.84 0.31 -25.36
CA LEU A 267 31.21 -1.05 -25.76
C LEU A 267 31.10 -1.22 -27.27
N GLU A 268 31.87 -2.17 -27.81
CA GLU A 268 31.78 -2.64 -29.19
C GLU A 268 31.40 -4.12 -29.19
N PHE A 269 30.55 -4.51 -30.12
CA PHE A 269 30.06 -5.87 -30.28
C PHE A 269 30.45 -6.43 -31.64
N ASP A 270 30.65 -7.74 -31.70
CA ASP A 270 30.96 -8.41 -32.95
C ASP A 270 29.74 -8.41 -33.88
N PRO A 271 29.95 -8.28 -35.20
CA PRO A 271 28.88 -8.29 -36.18
C PRO A 271 28.17 -9.65 -36.26
N LEU A 272 26.95 -9.66 -36.81
CA LEU A 272 26.18 -10.89 -37.04
C LEU A 272 26.88 -11.83 -38.04
N PHE A 273 27.55 -11.27 -39.04
CA PHE A 273 28.29 -12.02 -40.06
C PHE A 273 29.80 -11.80 -39.90
N PRO A 274 30.62 -12.86 -39.97
CA PRO A 274 32.07 -12.73 -39.86
C PRO A 274 32.62 -11.85 -40.99
N GLY A 275 33.43 -10.85 -40.62
CA GLY A 275 34.02 -9.88 -41.55
C GLY A 275 33.30 -8.52 -41.64
N GLY A 276 32.19 -8.31 -40.93
CA GLY A 276 31.54 -7.00 -40.81
C GLY A 276 32.25 -6.05 -39.82
N ASP A 277 31.89 -4.77 -39.87
CA ASP A 277 32.35 -3.78 -38.88
C ASP A 277 31.75 -4.05 -37.50
N LYS A 278 32.54 -3.77 -36.46
CA LYS A 278 32.07 -3.87 -35.08
C LYS A 278 30.91 -2.90 -34.83
N ILE A 279 29.88 -3.39 -34.15
CA ILE A 279 28.70 -2.61 -33.83
C ILE A 279 28.96 -1.83 -32.55
N LYS A 280 28.97 -0.50 -32.66
CA LYS A 280 29.10 0.39 -31.50
C LYS A 280 27.84 0.32 -30.63
N GLY A 281 27.99 0.31 -29.31
CA GLY A 281 26.87 0.29 -28.38
C GLY A 281 25.93 1.51 -28.49
N GLU A 282 26.41 2.65 -29.00
CA GLU A 282 25.57 3.82 -29.29
C GLU A 282 24.55 3.53 -30.41
N PHE A 283 24.99 2.80 -31.44
CA PHE A 283 24.13 2.32 -32.52
C PHE A 283 23.11 1.32 -31.98
N VAL A 284 23.52 0.41 -31.09
CA VAL A 284 22.63 -0.55 -30.42
C VAL A 284 21.53 0.18 -29.65
N VAL A 285 21.89 1.11 -28.77
CA VAL A 285 20.93 1.84 -27.92
C VAL A 285 19.93 2.64 -28.76
N THR A 286 20.40 3.31 -29.81
CA THR A 286 19.56 4.21 -30.62
C THR A 286 18.73 3.44 -31.64
N ASN A 287 19.37 2.59 -32.44
CA ASN A 287 18.73 1.98 -33.61
C ASN A 287 18.08 0.63 -33.29
N MET A 288 18.62 -0.14 -32.34
CA MET A 288 18.01 -1.42 -31.94
C MET A 288 16.98 -1.25 -30.83
N PHE A 289 17.16 -0.32 -29.90
CA PHE A 289 16.26 -0.14 -28.75
C PHE A 289 15.41 1.14 -28.81
N GLY A 290 15.67 2.04 -29.77
CA GLY A 290 14.88 3.27 -29.93
C GLY A 290 15.02 4.24 -28.77
N ILE A 291 16.13 4.17 -28.01
CA ILE A 291 16.37 4.99 -26.82
C ILE A 291 17.15 6.23 -27.23
N SER A 292 16.64 7.41 -26.87
CA SER A 292 17.31 8.68 -27.14
C SER A 292 18.57 8.86 -26.29
N LEU A 293 19.65 9.28 -26.94
CA LEU A 293 20.93 9.66 -26.31
C LEU A 293 20.99 11.14 -25.87
N ALA A 294 19.89 11.89 -26.04
CA ALA A 294 19.84 13.31 -25.71
C ALA A 294 20.13 13.61 -24.23
N HIS A 295 19.83 12.65 -23.34
CA HIS A 295 20.06 12.77 -21.90
C HIS A 295 20.90 11.62 -21.35
N SER A 296 21.68 11.92 -20.30
CA SER A 296 22.57 10.97 -19.63
C SER A 296 21.80 9.89 -18.85
N LYS A 297 22.43 8.74 -18.63
CA LYS A 297 21.90 7.64 -17.78
C LYS A 297 21.49 8.11 -16.38
N TRP A 298 22.16 9.13 -15.83
CA TRP A 298 21.84 9.69 -14.52
C TRP A 298 20.51 10.42 -14.47
N TRP A 299 20.07 10.98 -15.60
CA TRP A 299 18.73 11.57 -15.71
C TRP A 299 17.65 10.50 -15.66
N ASP A 300 17.86 9.36 -16.31
CA ASP A 300 16.95 8.21 -16.23
C ASP A 300 16.80 7.73 -14.78
N LEU A 301 17.94 7.60 -14.08
CA LEU A 301 17.96 7.23 -12.67
C LEU A 301 17.28 8.28 -11.78
N ALA A 302 17.58 9.57 -11.98
CA ALA A 302 16.93 10.65 -11.23
C ALA A 302 15.41 10.65 -11.41
N PHE A 303 14.92 10.32 -12.62
CA PHE A 303 13.50 10.21 -12.88
C PHE A 303 12.85 9.03 -12.14
N VAL A 304 13.55 7.90 -11.98
CA VAL A 304 13.09 6.79 -11.11
C VAL A 304 12.91 7.26 -9.66
N TYR A 305 13.87 8.03 -9.12
CA TYR A 305 13.74 8.61 -7.77
C TYR A 305 12.68 9.71 -7.68
N PHE A 306 12.44 10.46 -8.77
CA PHE A 306 11.33 11.40 -8.84
C PHE A 306 9.98 10.68 -8.76
N ILE A 307 9.81 9.57 -9.49
CA ILE A 307 8.62 8.70 -9.40
C ILE A 307 8.46 8.14 -7.99
N LEU A 308 9.56 7.71 -7.34
CA LEU A 308 9.55 7.24 -5.94
C LEU A 308 8.97 8.30 -5.00
N VAL A 309 9.47 9.53 -5.06
CA VAL A 309 8.95 10.65 -4.27
C VAL A 309 7.49 10.92 -4.63
N GLY A 310 7.14 10.87 -5.92
CA GLY A 310 5.78 11.01 -6.41
C GLY A 310 4.80 10.01 -5.77
N TYR A 311 5.16 8.73 -5.69
CA TYR A 311 4.31 7.72 -5.03
C TYR A 311 4.20 7.93 -3.51
N ARG A 312 5.26 8.40 -2.85
CA ARG A 312 5.22 8.72 -1.41
C ARG A 312 4.32 9.94 -1.13
N VAL A 313 4.37 10.94 -2.01
CA VAL A 313 3.45 12.10 -1.97
C VAL A 313 2.02 11.66 -2.29
N LEU A 314 1.82 10.78 -3.26
CA LEU A 314 0.50 10.21 -3.56
C LEU A 314 -0.07 9.48 -2.34
N PHE A 315 0.72 8.65 -1.68
CA PHE A 315 0.31 8.00 -0.44
C PHE A 315 -0.08 9.03 0.64
N PHE A 316 0.71 10.09 0.82
CA PHE A 316 0.37 11.18 1.73
C PHE A 316 -0.97 11.83 1.39
N ILE A 317 -1.21 12.15 0.12
CA ILE A 317 -2.46 12.74 -0.37
C ILE A 317 -3.64 11.78 -0.11
N VAL A 318 -3.50 10.49 -0.44
CA VAL A 318 -4.54 9.48 -0.21
C VAL A 318 -4.91 9.42 1.28
N GLN A 319 -3.92 9.43 2.17
CA GLN A 319 -4.17 9.47 3.62
C GLN A 319 -4.90 10.76 4.03
N LYS A 320 -4.51 11.91 3.49
CA LYS A 320 -5.16 13.20 3.77
C LYS A 320 -6.59 13.28 3.25
N LEU A 321 -6.86 12.73 2.07
CA LEU A 321 -8.22 12.64 1.54
C LEU A 321 -9.08 11.72 2.41
N LYS A 322 -8.53 10.59 2.87
CA LYS A 322 -9.23 9.66 3.77
C LYS A 322 -9.54 10.31 5.13
N GLU A 323 -8.63 11.12 5.66
CA GLU A 323 -8.87 11.94 6.86
C GLU A 323 -10.05 12.90 6.65
N ARG A 324 -10.05 13.65 5.54
CA ARG A 324 -11.10 14.65 5.25
C ARG A 324 -12.46 14.02 4.94
N ALA A 325 -12.47 12.85 4.32
CA ALA A 325 -13.68 12.11 4.02
C ALA A 325 -14.29 11.41 5.25
N SER A 326 -13.48 11.01 6.24
CA SER A 326 -13.94 10.31 7.44
C SER A 326 -15.09 10.99 8.19
N PRO A 327 -15.04 12.30 8.52
CA PRO A 327 -16.17 12.97 9.19
C PRO A 327 -17.41 13.05 8.30
N PHE A 328 -17.25 13.26 6.99
CA PHE A 328 -18.36 13.32 6.05
C PHE A 328 -19.06 11.96 5.90
N VAL A 329 -18.30 10.88 5.81
CA VAL A 329 -18.84 9.52 5.77
C VAL A 329 -19.53 9.18 7.08
N LYS A 330 -18.92 9.49 8.23
CA LYS A 330 -19.54 9.28 9.55
C LYS A 330 -20.84 10.07 9.72
N ASP A 331 -20.89 11.31 9.23
CA ASP A 331 -22.09 12.16 9.23
C ASP A 331 -23.19 11.61 8.31
N LEU A 332 -22.83 11.11 7.11
CA LEU A 332 -23.79 10.46 6.21
C LEU A 332 -24.35 9.17 6.80
N TYR A 333 -23.50 8.34 7.40
CA TYR A 333 -23.92 7.11 8.07
C TYR A 333 -24.76 7.38 9.31
N SER A 334 -24.41 8.39 10.13
CA SER A 334 -25.21 8.76 11.30
C SER A 334 -26.57 9.31 10.88
N LYS A 335 -26.64 10.18 9.86
CA LYS A 335 -27.90 10.70 9.28
C LYS A 335 -28.77 9.58 8.72
N ARG A 336 -28.22 8.64 7.94
CA ARG A 336 -28.97 7.47 7.45
C ARG A 336 -29.47 6.59 8.60
N THR A 337 -28.63 6.33 9.60
CA THR A 337 -29.00 5.52 10.76
C THR A 337 -30.11 6.20 11.56
N LEU A 338 -30.03 7.52 11.75
CA LEU A 338 -31.08 8.32 12.40
C LEU A 338 -32.39 8.27 11.60
N GLN A 339 -32.35 8.43 10.27
CA GLN A 339 -33.54 8.31 9.42
C GLN A 339 -34.18 6.91 9.50
N ILE A 340 -33.37 5.85 9.56
CA ILE A 340 -33.86 4.47 9.74
C ILE A 340 -34.48 4.31 11.14
N LEU A 341 -33.88 4.89 12.18
CA LEU A 341 -34.41 4.88 13.55
C LEU A 341 -35.71 5.67 13.67
N GLU A 342 -35.85 6.82 13.00
CA GLU A 342 -37.09 7.62 12.96
C GLU A 342 -38.23 6.91 12.23
N LYS A 343 -37.91 6.13 11.19
CA LYS A 343 -38.90 5.30 10.48
C LYS A 343 -39.37 4.08 11.28
N ARG A 344 -38.71 3.73 12.39
CA ARG A 344 -39.19 2.63 13.27
C ARG A 344 -40.46 3.09 14.02
N PRO A 345 -41.51 2.25 14.06
CA PRO A 345 -42.79 2.60 14.67
C PRO A 345 -42.70 2.93 16.18
N SER A 346 -41.61 2.55 16.86
CA SER A 346 -41.34 2.89 18.26
C SER A 346 -40.96 4.35 18.52
N PHE A 347 -40.63 5.14 17.48
CA PHE A 347 -40.22 6.55 17.60
C PHE A 347 -41.20 7.55 16.98
N ARG A 348 -42.27 7.09 16.30
CA ARG A 348 -43.40 7.97 15.99
C ARG A 348 -44.01 8.42 17.31
N LYS A 349 -44.07 9.74 17.55
CA LYS A 349 -44.97 10.31 18.55
C LYS A 349 -46.37 9.73 18.27
N MET A 350 -46.85 8.84 19.14
CA MET A 350 -48.25 8.44 19.12
C MET A 350 -49.06 9.70 19.40
N PRO A 351 -50.03 10.08 18.54
CA PRO A 351 -51.05 11.02 18.95
C PRO A 351 -51.75 10.40 20.15
N SER A 352 -52.04 11.21 21.16
CA SER A 352 -52.89 10.80 22.27
C SER A 352 -54.29 10.45 21.74
N LEU A 353 -54.53 9.16 21.46
CA LEU A 353 -55.87 8.59 21.38
C LEU A 353 -56.07 7.82 22.70
N GLY A 354 -57.04 8.17 23.55
CA GLY A 354 -58.44 8.30 23.17
C GLY A 354 -59.02 6.89 23.16
N SER A 355 -59.68 6.54 24.26
CA SER A 355 -60.26 5.23 24.57
C SER A 355 -60.98 4.58 23.37
N VAL A 356 -60.51 3.40 22.94
CA VAL A 356 -61.37 2.46 22.20
C VAL A 356 -61.09 1.05 22.69
N SER A 357 -62.10 0.53 23.39
CA SER A 357 -62.28 -0.86 23.78
C SER A 357 -62.52 -1.72 22.53
N SER A 358 -61.83 -2.85 22.41
CA SER A 358 -62.29 -3.96 21.57
C SER A 358 -61.66 -5.27 22.04
N ARG A 359 -62.51 -6.12 22.63
CA ARG A 359 -62.24 -7.52 22.95
C ARG A 359 -61.98 -8.31 21.67
N ARG A 360 -60.87 -9.04 21.60
CA ARG A 360 -60.81 -10.32 20.89
C ARG A 360 -59.84 -11.28 21.59
N HIS A 361 -60.38 -12.42 21.98
CA HIS A 361 -59.66 -13.53 22.59
C HIS A 361 -58.72 -14.20 21.58
N HIS A 362 -57.48 -14.45 22.00
CA HIS A 362 -56.67 -15.55 21.48
C HIS A 362 -56.04 -16.30 22.67
N THR A 363 -56.25 -17.61 22.68
CA THR A 363 -55.75 -18.61 23.63
C THR A 363 -54.22 -18.83 23.48
N PRO A 364 -53.52 -19.20 24.56
CA PRO A 364 -52.05 -19.27 24.57
C PRO A 364 -51.54 -20.58 23.96
N ARG A 365 -50.48 -20.49 23.13
CA ARG A 365 -49.61 -21.64 22.81
C ARG A 365 -48.25 -21.48 23.52
N PRO A 366 -47.59 -22.60 23.86
CA PRO A 366 -46.61 -22.67 24.94
C PRO A 366 -45.23 -22.13 24.57
N LEU A 367 -44.54 -21.65 25.62
CA LEU A 367 -43.13 -21.28 25.63
C LEU A 367 -42.24 -22.50 25.37
N SER A 368 -41.72 -22.65 24.16
CA SER A 368 -40.42 -23.28 23.91
C SER A 368 -39.88 -22.91 22.53
N SER A 369 -38.56 -22.70 22.47
CA SER A 369 -37.74 -22.33 21.30
C SER A 369 -37.79 -20.87 20.84
N GLN A 370 -36.92 -20.05 21.44
CA GLN A 370 -35.86 -19.29 20.74
C GLN A 370 -35.18 -18.36 21.75
N GLU A 371 -34.44 -18.97 22.69
CA GLU A 371 -33.23 -18.34 23.21
C GLU A 371 -32.17 -18.44 22.12
N GLY A 372 -31.61 -17.30 21.72
CA GLY A 372 -30.48 -17.26 20.82
C GLY A 372 -30.60 -16.14 19.78
N LEU A 373 -30.42 -14.89 20.21
CA LEU A 373 -29.84 -13.87 19.34
C LEU A 373 -29.18 -12.78 20.20
N ASN A 374 -27.86 -12.86 20.15
CA ASN A 374 -26.89 -12.13 20.96
C ASN A 374 -26.95 -10.61 20.75
N SER A 375 -26.71 -9.92 21.86
CA SER A 375 -26.23 -8.54 21.98
C SER A 375 -25.05 -8.25 21.05
N PRO A 376 -24.94 -7.06 20.42
CA PRO A 376 -23.68 -6.65 19.80
C PRO A 376 -22.94 -5.69 20.74
N LEU A 377 -22.33 -6.23 21.79
CA LEU A 377 -21.25 -5.56 22.51
C LEU A 377 -20.22 -6.61 22.91
N THR A 378 -19.00 -6.42 22.38
CA THR A 378 -17.73 -7.07 22.74
C THR A 378 -17.52 -8.55 22.36
N ARG A 379 -16.74 -8.79 21.28
CA ARG A 379 -15.43 -9.48 21.33
C ARG A 379 -14.80 -9.63 19.94
N SER A 380 -13.48 -9.48 19.91
CA SER A 380 -12.52 -9.96 18.89
C SER A 380 -11.62 -10.99 19.63
N PRO A 381 -10.59 -11.58 19.00
CA PRO A 381 -10.55 -12.64 17.98
C PRO A 381 -10.04 -13.99 18.57
N ALA A 382 -10.18 -15.12 17.86
CA ALA A 382 -9.26 -16.29 17.82
C ALA A 382 -9.96 -17.59 17.36
N ASP A 383 -9.25 -18.27 16.45
CA ASP A 383 -9.01 -19.72 16.28
C ASP A 383 -10.07 -20.72 15.74
N CYS A 384 -9.68 -21.27 14.57
CA CYS A 384 -9.64 -22.69 14.13
C CYS A 384 -10.95 -23.51 14.04
N SER A 385 -11.25 -24.23 12.94
CA SER A 385 -10.47 -25.36 12.44
C SER A 385 -11.10 -26.08 11.20
N PHE A 386 -10.24 -26.62 10.32
CA PHE A 386 -10.23 -27.91 9.58
C PHE A 386 -11.43 -28.54 8.81
N LEU A 387 -11.11 -29.06 7.60
CA LEU A 387 -11.58 -30.27 6.85
C LEU A 387 -13.09 -30.36 6.45
N SER A 388 -13.53 -30.87 5.30
CA SER A 388 -13.00 -31.83 4.32
C SER A 388 -13.61 -31.64 2.92
N SER A 389 -12.82 -31.85 1.86
CA SER A 389 -13.09 -32.74 0.71
C SER A 389 -12.05 -32.51 -0.38
#